data_AF-A0A3T0RVN7-F1
#
_entry.id   AF-A0A3T0RVN7-F1
#
_cell.length_a   1.000
_cell.length_b   1.000
_cell.length_c   1.000
_cell.angle_alpha   90.00
_cell.angle_beta   90.00
_cell.angle_gamma   90.00
#
_symmetry.space_group_name_H-M   'P 1'
#
loop_
_entity.id
_entity.type
_entity.pdbx_description
1 polymer ?
#
loop_
_entity_poly.entity_id
_entity_poly.type
_entity_poly.pdbx_seq_one_letter_code
_entity_poly.pdbx_strand_id
1 'polypeptide(L)'
;MHLIETDPEVKSFIYQQINEFAPYTTEETNVIVLARDPEDAYANEDHLIASDYDSLDDHYEYRIAIVLKEADATLEAEGFGHDIFDAISAAKEAMLGRLCEIHDEIESPQDRLNAIQQACENTQLH
;
A
#
# COMPACT_ATOMS: atom_id res chain seq x y z
N MET A 1 11.68 6.66 19.19
CA MET A 1 10.67 6.18 18.23
C MET A 1 9.54 5.46 18.97
N HIS A 2 8.63 6.23 19.59
CA HIS A 2 7.47 5.70 20.32
C HIS A 2 6.16 6.40 19.91
N LEU A 3 6.22 7.33 18.95
CA LEU A 3 5.11 8.24 18.64
C LEU A 3 3.85 7.49 18.17
N ILE A 4 4.00 6.42 17.37
CA ILE A 4 2.87 5.58 16.91
C ILE A 4 2.10 4.94 18.07
N GLU A 5 2.80 4.48 19.11
CA GLU A 5 2.18 3.78 20.24
C GLU A 5 1.68 4.73 21.33
N THR A 6 2.34 5.88 21.49
CA THR A 6 2.10 6.80 22.59
C THR A 6 1.19 7.97 22.24
N ASP A 7 1.04 8.30 20.95
CA ASP A 7 0.21 9.42 20.49
C ASP A 7 -1.20 8.94 20.08
N PRO A 8 -2.26 9.31 20.83
CA PRO A 8 -3.63 8.94 20.48
C PRO A 8 -4.10 9.49 19.13
N GLU A 9 -3.57 10.62 18.68
CA GLU A 9 -3.95 11.24 17.41
C GLU A 9 -3.40 10.43 16.24
N VAL A 10 -2.11 10.10 16.28
CA VAL A 10 -1.46 9.22 15.30
C VAL A 10 -2.15 7.86 15.25
N LYS A 11 -2.44 7.28 16.41
CA LYS A 11 -3.14 5.99 16.48
C LYS A 11 -4.54 6.04 15.87
N SER A 12 -5.31 7.10 16.16
CA SER A 12 -6.65 7.28 15.60
C SER A 12 -6.59 7.47 14.08
N PHE A 13 -5.59 8.22 13.60
CA PHE A 13 -5.35 8.41 12.18
C PHE A 13 -5.02 7.10 11.49
N ILE A 14 -4.12 6.28 12.05
CA ILE A 14 -3.80 4.95 11.53
C ILE A 14 -5.05 4.08 11.40
N TYR A 15 -5.90 4.01 12.44
CA TYR A 15 -7.14 3.24 12.35
C TYR A 15 -8.10 3.76 11.26
N GLN A 16 -8.18 5.09 11.09
CA GLN A 16 -8.98 5.68 10.03
C GLN A 16 -8.47 5.26 8.64
N GLN A 17 -7.15 5.30 8.42
CA GLN A 17 -6.55 4.91 7.15
C GLN A 17 -6.69 3.41 6.88
N ILE A 18 -6.52 2.54 7.89
CA ILE A 18 -6.63 1.09 7.75
C ILE A 18 -8.04 0.65 7.34
N ASN A 19 -9.09 1.37 7.74
CA ASN A 19 -10.46 1.05 7.33
C ASN A 19 -10.65 1.12 5.81
N GLU A 20 -9.80 1.84 5.08
CA GLU A 20 -9.83 1.87 3.61
C GLU A 20 -9.39 0.53 2.98
N PHE A 21 -8.67 -0.32 3.72
CA PHE A 21 -8.30 -1.66 3.27
C PHE A 21 -9.44 -2.68 3.39
N ALA A 22 -10.53 -2.34 4.09
CA ALA A 22 -11.63 -3.27 4.36
C ALA A 22 -12.20 -4.01 3.12
N PRO A 23 -12.29 -3.40 1.92
CA PRO A 23 -12.74 -4.12 0.72
C PRO A 23 -11.79 -5.24 0.26
N TYR A 24 -10.54 -5.21 0.69
CA TYR A 24 -9.46 -6.09 0.24
C TYR A 24 -8.96 -7.04 1.33
N THR A 25 -9.48 -6.92 2.55
CA THR A 25 -9.02 -7.69 3.72
C THR A 25 -10.18 -8.46 4.35
N THR A 26 -9.87 -9.60 4.98
CA THR A 26 -10.82 -10.38 5.78
C THR A 26 -10.67 -10.09 7.27
N GLU A 27 -11.59 -10.60 8.10
CA GLU A 27 -11.46 -10.54 9.57
C GLU A 27 -10.22 -11.28 10.10
N GLU A 28 -9.64 -12.19 9.30
CA GLU A 28 -8.42 -12.93 9.65
C GLU A 28 -7.14 -12.17 9.26
N THR A 29 -7.27 -11.09 8.49
CA THR A 29 -6.14 -10.27 8.04
C THR A 29 -5.59 -9.45 9.20
N ASN A 30 -4.32 -9.69 9.55
CA ASN A 30 -3.62 -8.90 10.54
C ASN A 30 -2.93 -7.71 9.87
N VAL A 31 -3.28 -6.51 10.32
CA VAL A 31 -2.65 -5.27 9.87
C VAL A 31 -1.63 -4.83 10.91
N ILE A 32 -0.37 -4.73 10.48
CA ILE A 32 0.75 -4.33 11.32
C ILE A 32 1.32 -3.03 10.75
N VAL A 33 1.41 -1.99 11.58
CA VAL A 33 2.01 -0.70 11.21
C VAL A 33 3.29 -0.52 12.00
N LEU A 34 4.39 -0.32 11.30
CA LEU A 34 5.73 -0.21 11.86
C LEU A 34 6.33 1.11 11.42
N ALA A 35 6.84 1.89 12.36
CA ALA A 35 7.80 2.92 12.02
C ALA A 35 9.17 2.24 11.82
N ARG A 36 9.86 2.59 10.75
CA ARG A 36 11.22 2.13 10.44
C ARG A 36 12.16 3.32 10.31
N ASP A 37 13.45 3.10 10.53
CA ASP A 37 14.44 4.17 10.44
C ASP A 37 14.52 4.65 8.97
N PRO A 38 14.32 5.94 8.65
CA PRO A 38 14.43 6.42 7.28
C PRO A 38 15.84 6.29 6.70
N GLU A 39 16.89 6.32 7.54
CA GLU A 39 18.29 6.25 7.08
C GLU A 39 18.70 4.82 6.66
N ASP A 40 18.05 3.80 7.23
CA ASP A 40 18.28 2.39 6.89
C ASP A 40 17.87 2.03 5.45
N ALA A 41 17.07 2.86 4.78
CA ALA A 41 16.73 2.69 3.37
C ALA A 41 17.96 2.91 2.46
N TYR A 42 18.78 3.92 2.77
CA TYR A 42 19.98 4.27 1.99
C TYR A 42 21.14 3.29 2.21
N ALA A 43 21.11 2.48 3.27
CA ALA A 43 22.17 1.52 3.58
C ALA A 43 22.14 0.26 2.70
N ASN A 44 21.01 -0.04 2.05
CA ASN A 44 20.81 -1.26 1.26
C ASN A 44 20.83 -1.03 -0.27
N GLU A 45 20.86 0.22 -0.74
CA GLU A 45 20.95 0.56 -2.15
C GLU A 45 22.39 0.91 -2.57
N ASP A 46 23.29 -0.09 -2.55
CA ASP A 46 24.63 0.01 -3.17
C ASP A 46 24.56 -0.04 -4.72
N HIS A 47 23.37 0.11 -5.32
CA HIS A 47 23.17 0.13 -6.77
C HIS A 47 22.00 1.04 -7.10
N LEU A 48 22.28 2.30 -7.48
CA LEU A 48 21.65 2.99 -8.62
C LEU A 48 22.39 4.31 -8.83
N ILE A 49 23.38 4.24 -9.72
CA ILE A 49 23.81 5.27 -10.67
C ILE A 49 23.44 6.69 -10.27
N ALA A 50 24.45 7.44 -9.86
CA ALA A 50 24.47 8.89 -9.92
C ALA A 50 23.95 9.37 -11.29
N SER A 51 22.68 9.77 -11.35
CA SER A 51 22.14 10.57 -12.43
C SER A 51 21.83 11.95 -11.89
N ASP A 52 22.82 12.83 -12.01
CA ASP A 52 22.77 14.28 -12.20
C ASP A 52 21.36 14.93 -12.19
N TYR A 53 20.72 15.00 -11.03
CA TYR A 53 19.69 15.98 -10.73
C TYR A 53 19.95 16.55 -9.33
N ASP A 54 20.64 17.69 -9.34
CA ASP A 54 20.34 18.88 -8.54
C ASP A 54 19.79 18.61 -7.12
N SER A 55 20.69 18.60 -6.14
CA SER A 55 20.51 19.07 -4.76
C SER A 55 19.07 19.30 -4.28
N LEU A 56 18.42 18.25 -3.78
CA LEU A 56 17.41 18.40 -2.74
C LEU A 56 17.72 17.38 -1.66
N ASP A 57 18.13 17.95 -0.52
CA ASP A 57 18.36 17.34 0.77
C ASP A 57 17.01 16.82 1.35
N ASP A 58 16.25 16.03 0.57
CA ASP A 58 14.98 15.44 0.97
C ASP A 58 15.26 14.24 1.88
N HIS A 59 15.86 14.53 3.02
CA HIS A 59 15.90 13.64 4.15
C HIS A 59 14.46 13.51 4.68
N TYR A 60 13.83 12.37 4.39
CA TYR A 60 12.57 12.02 5.03
C TYR A 60 12.82 11.72 6.51
N GLU A 61 12.04 12.33 7.40
CA GLU A 61 12.17 12.11 8.85
C GLU A 61 11.41 10.86 9.29
N TYR A 62 10.41 10.43 8.51
CA TYR A 62 9.56 9.29 8.83
C TYR A 62 9.49 8.29 7.68
N ARG A 63 9.76 7.02 8.01
CA ARG A 63 9.48 5.86 7.15
C ARG A 63 8.48 4.95 7.86
N ILE A 64 7.33 4.72 7.24
CA ILE A 64 6.26 3.88 7.77
C ILE A 64 6.05 2.69 6.86
N ALA A 65 6.05 1.49 7.44
CA ALA A 65 5.70 0.26 6.75
C ALA A 65 4.33 -0.24 7.24
N ILE A 66 3.45 -0.53 6.29
CA ILE A 66 2.19 -1.24 6.54
C ILE A 66 2.38 -2.66 6.03
N VAL A 67 2.09 -3.64 6.88
CA VAL A 67 2.17 -5.07 6.55
C VAL A 67 0.80 -5.68 6.77
N LEU A 68 0.24 -6.26 5.71
CA LEU A 68 -0.95 -7.09 5.74
C LEU A 68 -0.53 -8.55 5.74
N LYS A 69 -0.99 -9.31 6.74
CA LYS A 69 -0.70 -10.73 6.84
C LYS A 69 -2.00 -11.53 6.91
N GLU A 70 -2.16 -12.45 5.98
CA GLU A 70 -3.29 -13.36 5.91
C GLU A 70 -2.78 -14.78 5.61
N ALA A 71 -2.99 -15.71 6.55
CA ALA A 71 -2.45 -17.07 6.50
C ALA A 71 -0.93 -17.10 6.19
N ASP A 72 -0.56 -17.58 4.99
CA ASP A 72 0.81 -17.68 4.48
C ASP A 72 1.20 -16.51 3.55
N ALA A 73 0.24 -15.65 3.20
CA ALA A 73 0.48 -14.47 2.37
C ALA A 73 0.88 -13.28 3.25
N THR A 74 1.89 -12.54 2.80
CA THR A 74 2.30 -11.28 3.43
C THR A 74 2.48 -10.24 2.34
N LEU A 75 1.78 -9.13 2.48
CA LEU A 75 1.91 -7.96 1.62
C LEU A 75 2.47 -6.81 2.45
N GLU A 76 3.49 -6.15 1.95
CA GLU A 76 4.15 -5.05 2.62
C GLU A 76 4.19 -3.84 1.69
N ALA A 77 3.99 -2.64 2.22
CA ALA A 77 4.23 -1.40 1.50
C ALA A 77 4.81 -0.36 2.46
N GLU A 78 5.68 0.49 1.93
CA GLU A 78 6.35 1.54 2.69
C GLU A 78 5.97 2.91 2.15
N GLY A 79 5.97 3.90 3.03
CA GLY A 79 5.78 5.31 2.72
C GLY A 79 6.82 6.16 3.44
N PHE A 80 7.28 7.19 2.73
CA PHE A 80 8.23 8.18 3.21
C PHE A 80 7.54 9.53 3.32
N GLY A 81 7.86 10.28 4.36
CA GLY A 81 7.31 11.62 4.57
C GLY A 81 8.18 12.46 5.49
N HIS A 82 8.04 13.78 5.36
CA HIS A 82 8.62 14.73 6.31
C HIS A 82 7.82 14.80 7.62
N ASP A 83 6.54 14.39 7.59
CA ASP A 83 5.67 14.22 8.75
C ASP A 83 5.17 12.76 8.82
N ILE A 84 4.84 12.31 10.03
CA ILE A 84 4.31 10.97 10.29
C ILE A 84 2.98 10.75 9.58
N PHE A 85 2.12 11.76 9.50
CA PHE A 85 0.82 11.66 8.82
C PHE A 85 0.98 11.51 7.30
N ASP A 86 1.94 12.23 6.72
CA ASP A 86 2.28 12.13 5.31
C ASP A 86 2.88 10.77 5.00
N ALA A 87 3.81 10.28 5.84
CA ALA A 87 4.41 8.97 5.68
C ALA A 87 3.37 7.83 5.79
N ILE A 88 2.40 7.94 6.72
CA ILE A 88 1.28 7.00 6.82
C ILE A 88 0.40 7.05 5.56
N SER A 89 0.11 8.24 5.05
CA SER A 89 -0.72 8.42 3.85
C SER A 89 -0.03 7.84 2.61
N ALA A 90 1.27 8.10 2.45
CA ALA A 90 2.09 7.51 1.39
C ALA A 90 2.13 5.98 1.48
N ALA A 91 2.31 5.43 2.68
CA ALA A 91 2.34 3.98 2.89
C ALA A 91 0.98 3.34 2.56
N LYS A 92 -0.12 4.02 2.91
CA LYS A 92 -1.48 3.60 2.56
C LYS A 92 -1.68 3.58 1.05
N GLU A 93 -1.35 4.66 0.35
CA GLU A 93 -1.51 4.75 -1.10
C GLU A 93 -0.70 3.66 -1.81
N ALA A 94 0.52 3.41 -1.37
CA ALA A 94 1.35 2.32 -1.88
C ALA A 94 0.71 0.94 -1.64
N MET A 95 0.11 0.71 -0.47
CA MET A 95 -0.59 -0.54 -0.15
C MET A 95 -1.85 -0.71 -1.00
N LEU A 96 -2.69 0.33 -1.12
CA LEU A 96 -3.89 0.31 -1.96
C LEU A 96 -3.55 0.06 -3.43
N GLY A 97 -2.48 0.68 -3.94
CA GLY A 97 -1.99 0.42 -5.29
C GLY A 97 -1.70 -1.07 -5.51
N ARG A 98 -0.95 -1.70 -4.60
CA ARG A 98 -0.66 -3.14 -4.66
C ARG A 98 -1.91 -4.02 -4.56
N LEU A 99 -2.86 -3.67 -3.69
CA LEU A 99 -4.11 -4.40 -3.55
C LEU A 99 -4.99 -4.29 -4.81
N CYS A 100 -5.06 -3.11 -5.42
CA CYS A 100 -5.75 -2.89 -6.68
C CYS A 100 -5.09 -3.68 -7.82
N GLU A 101 -3.76 -3.68 -7.92
CA GLU A 101 -3.02 -4.48 -8.92
C GLU A 101 -3.34 -5.97 -8.78
N ILE A 102 -3.31 -6.51 -7.55
CA ILE A 102 -3.66 -7.92 -7.30
C ILE A 102 -5.12 -8.21 -7.67
N HIS A 103 -6.03 -7.31 -7.32
CA HIS A 103 -7.45 -7.45 -7.66
C HIS A 103 -7.67 -7.45 -9.17
N ASP A 104 -7.06 -6.51 -9.89
CA ASP A 104 -7.15 -6.38 -11.34
C ASP A 104 -6.53 -7.58 -12.08
N GLU A 105 -5.42 -8.13 -11.56
CA GLU A 105 -4.79 -9.35 -12.08
C GLU A 105 -5.69 -10.58 -11.95
N ILE A 106 -6.42 -10.71 -10.84
CA ILE A 106 -7.37 -11.80 -10.62
C ILE A 106 -8.61 -11.65 -11.52
N GLU A 107 -9.06 -10.42 -11.78
CA GLU A 107 -10.26 -10.14 -12.59
C GLU A 107 -10.06 -10.20 -14.13
N SER A 108 -8.82 -10.29 -14.62
CA SER A 108 -8.50 -10.24 -16.05
C SER A 108 -7.77 -11.50 -16.50
N PRO A 109 -8.43 -12.50 -17.14
CA PRO A 109 -8.97 -12.29 -18.50
C PRO A 109 -10.20 -13.14 -18.95
N GLN A 110 -10.65 -14.17 -18.21
CA GLN A 110 -11.68 -15.11 -18.70
C GLN A 110 -13.12 -14.64 -18.41
N ASP A 111 -13.36 -13.99 -17.28
CA ASP A 111 -14.71 -13.55 -16.90
C ASP A 111 -15.19 -12.34 -17.70
N ARG A 112 -14.28 -11.46 -18.13
CA ARG A 112 -14.61 -10.34 -19.04
C ARG A 112 -15.02 -10.84 -20.43
N LEU A 113 -14.40 -11.91 -20.94
CA LEU A 113 -14.76 -12.53 -22.23
C LEU A 113 -16.13 -13.22 -22.18
N ASN A 114 -16.45 -13.91 -21.08
CA ASN A 114 -17.74 -14.57 -20.89
C ASN A 114 -18.89 -13.57 -20.74
N ALA A 115 -18.68 -12.45 -20.04
CA ALA A 115 -19.68 -11.38 -19.92
C ALA A 115 -19.99 -10.73 -21.28
N ILE A 116 -18.99 -10.56 -22.15
CA ILE A 116 -19.17 -10.05 -23.52
C ILE A 116 -19.89 -11.08 -24.41
N GLN A 117 -19.52 -12.38 -24.33
CA GLN A 117 -20.20 -13.43 -25.10
C GLN A 117 -21.68 -13.55 -24.72
N GLN A 118 -22.03 -13.52 -23.44
CA GLN A 118 -23.42 -13.54 -22.99
C GLN A 118 -24.23 -12.30 -23.41
N ALA A 119 -23.59 -11.13 -23.49
CA ALA A 119 -24.24 -9.92 -23.99
C ALA A 119 -24.48 -9.96 -25.52
N CYS A 120 -23.54 -10.54 -26.28
CA CYS A 120 -23.71 -10.74 -27.72
C CYS A 120 -24.80 -11.78 -28.06
N GLU A 121 -24.93 -12.86 -27.29
CA GLU A 121 -25.94 -13.90 -27.52
C GLU A 121 -27.37 -13.42 -27.25
N ASN A 122 -27.58 -12.49 -26.31
CA ASN A 122 -28.91 -11.99 -25.97
C ASN A 122 -29.45 -10.90 -26.92
N THR A 123 -28.64 -10.37 -27.84
CA THR A 123 -29.08 -9.27 -28.74
C THR A 123 -29.65 -9.78 -30.07
N GLN A 124 -29.64 -11.09 -30.34
CA GLN A 124 -30.19 -11.67 -31.58
C GLN A 124 -31.64 -12.18 -31.48
N LEU A 125 -32.30 -12.00 -30.34
CA LEU A 125 -33.73 -12.31 -30.18
C LEU A 125 -34.54 -11.03 -30.04
N HIS A 126 -34.78 -10.32 -31.15
CA HIS A 126 -35.95 -9.46 -31.34
C HIS A 126 -36.23 -9.18 -32.82
#